data_AF-A0A9N9R790-F1
#
_entry.id   AF-A0A9N9R790-F1
#
_cell.length_a   1.000
_cell.length_b   1.000
_cell.length_c   1.000
_cell.angle_alpha   90.00
_cell.angle_beta   90.00
_cell.angle_gamma   90.00
#
_symmetry.space_group_name_H-M   'P 1'
#
loop_
_entity.id
_entity.type
_entity.pdbx_description
1 polymer ?
#
loop_
_entity_poly.entity_id
_entity_poly.type
_entity_poly.pdbx_seq_one_letter_code
_entity_poly.pdbx_strand_id
1 'polypeptide(L)'
;MSKNPKWEFRDVSLLLQIFRDFLLGRKHTLHPRFPLKVASRSIPQPDIPRSPDIKYSNQYYYARNAFDSVKPPVVAPIAEGPAAGGDPTVKPKVSGVRPDSVCLPGLPIPGTPWAWDGHRYFECVPDVDRRPTCPPPPPPPPREDDSPCAQPAVPPCPLSPDKKRGH
;
A
#
# COMPACT_ATOMS: atom_id res chain seq x y z
N MET A 1 -25.51 -51.85 -39.69
CA MET A 1 -25.53 -50.37 -39.65
C MET A 1 -24.11 -49.87 -39.41
N SER A 2 -23.42 -49.44 -40.47
CA SER A 2 -22.06 -48.90 -40.35
C SER A 2 -22.11 -47.55 -39.63
N LYS A 3 -21.48 -47.44 -38.47
CA LYS A 3 -21.27 -46.16 -37.78
C LYS A 3 -20.15 -45.45 -38.51
N ASN A 4 -20.48 -44.49 -39.37
CA ASN A 4 -19.49 -43.59 -39.93
C ASN A 4 -18.76 -42.90 -38.76
N PRO A 5 -17.41 -42.94 -38.71
CA PRO A 5 -16.68 -42.24 -37.68
C PRO A 5 -17.03 -40.76 -37.76
N LYS A 6 -17.50 -40.18 -36.65
CA LYS A 6 -17.77 -38.74 -36.55
C LYS A 6 -16.41 -38.04 -36.57
N TRP A 7 -16.05 -37.49 -37.73
CA TRP A 7 -14.88 -36.66 -37.91
C TRP A 7 -15.00 -35.43 -37.00
N GLU A 8 -13.99 -35.14 -36.19
CA GLU A 8 -13.90 -33.84 -35.52
C GLU A 8 -13.88 -32.76 -36.60
N PHE A 9 -14.64 -31.68 -36.39
CA PHE A 9 -15.21 -30.79 -37.41
C PHE A 9 -14.20 -30.18 -38.42
N ARG A 10 -12.88 -30.23 -38.16
CA ARG A 10 -11.79 -29.81 -39.07
C ARG A 10 -10.44 -30.50 -38.80
N ASP A 11 -10.41 -31.74 -38.33
CA ASP A 11 -9.12 -32.45 -38.22
C ASP A 11 -8.72 -33.11 -39.55
N VAL A 12 -7.43 -33.37 -39.70
CA VAL A 12 -6.85 -34.09 -40.86
C VAL A 12 -7.32 -35.54 -40.86
N SER A 13 -7.08 -36.30 -41.93
CA SER A 13 -7.39 -37.74 -41.94
C SER A 13 -6.62 -38.50 -40.85
N LEU A 14 -7.20 -39.59 -40.35
CA LEU A 14 -6.63 -40.39 -39.24
C LEU A 14 -5.14 -40.72 -39.49
N LEU A 15 -4.77 -41.07 -40.72
CA LEU A 15 -3.39 -41.38 -41.08
C LEU A 15 -2.46 -40.16 -40.94
N LEU A 16 -2.93 -38.98 -41.38
CA LEU A 16 -2.18 -37.73 -41.24
C LEU A 16 -2.11 -37.27 -39.78
N GLN A 17 -3.13 -37.55 -38.96
CA GLN A 17 -3.09 -37.30 -37.52
C GLN A 17 -2.02 -38.15 -36.83
N ILE A 18 -1.94 -39.45 -37.13
CA ILE A 18 -0.91 -40.33 -36.56
C ILE A 18 0.48 -39.89 -36.98
N PHE A 19 0.66 -39.55 -38.26
CA PHE A 19 1.95 -39.06 -38.77
C PHE A 19 2.36 -37.75 -38.09
N ARG A 20 1.42 -36.81 -37.94
CA ARG A 20 1.62 -35.55 -37.21
C ARG A 20 2.02 -35.82 -35.76
N ASP A 21 1.25 -36.62 -35.04
CA ASP A 21 1.49 -36.90 -33.62
C ASP A 21 2.82 -37.63 -33.39
N PHE A 22 3.22 -38.49 -34.33
CA PHE A 22 4.52 -39.14 -34.35
C PHE A 22 5.66 -38.12 -34.52
N LEU A 23 5.58 -37.22 -35.52
CA LEU A 23 6.60 -36.19 -35.76
C LEU A 23 6.71 -35.17 -34.62
N LEU A 24 5.59 -34.84 -33.97
CA LEU A 24 5.56 -33.90 -32.85
C LEU A 24 5.98 -34.52 -31.51
N GLY A 25 6.01 -35.86 -31.41
CA GLY A 25 6.26 -36.58 -30.14
C GLY A 25 5.18 -36.35 -29.08
N ARG A 26 4.06 -35.73 -29.44
CA ARG A 26 2.93 -35.43 -28.56
C ARG A 26 1.64 -35.37 -29.37
N LYS A 27 0.51 -35.67 -28.73
CA LYS A 27 -0.81 -35.49 -29.34
C LYS A 27 -1.05 -34.02 -29.66
N HIS A 28 -1.34 -33.73 -30.92
CA HIS A 28 -1.62 -32.36 -31.35
C HIS A 28 -2.99 -31.91 -30.84
N THR A 29 -3.00 -30.85 -30.02
CA THR A 29 -4.24 -30.24 -29.53
C THR A 29 -4.72 -29.17 -30.50
N LEU A 30 -5.88 -29.40 -31.09
CA LEU A 30 -6.52 -28.40 -31.95
C LEU A 30 -6.92 -27.15 -31.17
N HIS A 31 -6.83 -25.99 -31.82
CA HIS A 31 -7.07 -24.69 -31.20
C HIS A 31 -8.52 -24.56 -30.67
N PRO A 32 -8.80 -24.00 -29.47
CA PRO A 32 -10.15 -24.02 -28.89
C PRO A 32 -11.18 -23.16 -29.65
N ARG A 33 -10.78 -22.44 -30.71
CA ARG A 33 -11.64 -21.51 -31.48
C ARG A 33 -12.64 -22.18 -32.42
N PHE A 34 -12.95 -23.46 -32.24
CA PHE A 34 -14.00 -24.13 -33.02
C PHE A 34 -15.38 -23.78 -32.50
N PRO A 35 -16.39 -23.60 -33.37
CA PRO A 35 -17.71 -23.12 -32.97
C PRO A 35 -18.39 -23.99 -31.89
N LEU A 36 -18.06 -25.28 -31.78
CA LEU A 36 -18.58 -26.16 -30.72
C LEU A 36 -17.81 -26.05 -29.38
N LYS A 37 -16.54 -25.61 -29.43
CA LYS A 37 -15.67 -25.44 -28.25
C LYS A 37 -15.61 -23.98 -27.77
N VAL A 38 -16.18 -23.05 -28.53
CA VAL A 38 -16.31 -21.63 -28.19
C VAL A 38 -17.71 -21.39 -27.62
N ALA A 39 -17.81 -20.43 -26.69
CA ALA A 39 -19.11 -19.97 -26.21
C ALA A 39 -20.00 -19.51 -27.38
N SER A 40 -21.31 -19.74 -27.27
CA SER A 40 -22.24 -19.35 -28.31
C SER A 40 -22.21 -17.83 -28.52
N ARG A 41 -22.45 -17.38 -29.75
CA ARG A 41 -22.53 -15.94 -30.08
C ARG A 41 -23.75 -15.25 -29.47
N SER A 42 -24.74 -16.02 -29.03
CA SER A 42 -25.94 -15.52 -28.36
C SER A 42 -25.66 -15.47 -26.86
N ILE A 43 -25.48 -14.26 -26.32
CA ILE A 43 -25.23 -14.06 -24.89
C ILE A 43 -26.58 -13.73 -24.23
N PRO A 44 -27.01 -14.46 -23.17
CA PRO A 44 -28.21 -14.09 -22.42
C PRO A 44 -28.02 -12.74 -21.73
N GLN A 45 -29.12 -12.05 -21.41
CA GLN A 45 -29.02 -10.80 -20.63
C GLN A 45 -28.36 -11.08 -19.28
N PRO A 46 -27.24 -10.41 -18.93
CA PRO A 46 -26.55 -10.66 -17.67
C PRO A 46 -27.28 -9.97 -16.52
N ASP A 47 -27.48 -10.68 -15.41
CA ASP A 47 -27.85 -10.09 -14.13
C ASP A 47 -26.56 -9.68 -13.39
N ILE A 48 -26.15 -8.42 -13.58
CA ILE A 48 -24.89 -7.92 -13.02
C ILE A 48 -25.17 -7.46 -11.58
N PRO A 49 -24.47 -8.02 -10.57
CA PRO A 49 -24.62 -7.54 -9.21
C PRO A 49 -24.21 -6.07 -9.17
N ARG A 50 -25.09 -5.25 -8.64
CA ARG A 50 -24.85 -3.82 -8.55
C ARG A 50 -23.81 -3.57 -7.42
N SER A 51 -23.05 -2.48 -7.53
CA SER A 51 -21.95 -2.11 -6.60
C SER A 51 -22.33 -2.22 -5.10
N PRO A 52 -21.41 -2.56 -4.18
CA PRO A 52 -21.70 -2.65 -2.74
C PRO A 52 -22.30 -1.37 -2.13
N ASP A 53 -22.13 -0.22 -2.80
CA ASP A 53 -22.67 1.07 -2.39
C ASP A 53 -24.12 1.32 -2.88
N ILE A 54 -25.05 0.38 -2.80
CA ILE A 54 -26.49 0.63 -3.06
C ILE A 54 -27.27 0.63 -1.77
N LYS A 55 -26.90 1.51 -0.85
CA LYS A 55 -27.80 1.86 0.25
C LYS A 55 -28.70 2.97 -0.27
N TYR A 56 -30.02 2.76 -0.20
CA TYR A 56 -30.99 3.78 -0.62
C TYR A 56 -30.97 5.03 0.27
N SER A 57 -30.38 4.94 1.46
CA SER A 57 -30.26 6.03 2.43
C SER A 57 -28.80 6.23 2.90
N ASN A 58 -28.50 7.43 3.41
CA ASN A 58 -27.20 7.79 4.00
C ASN A 58 -26.01 7.66 3.04
N GLN A 59 -26.21 7.99 1.77
CA GLN A 59 -25.19 7.93 0.73
C GLN A 59 -24.98 9.29 0.07
N TYR A 60 -24.49 10.25 0.83
CA TYR A 60 -24.21 11.57 0.28
C TYR A 60 -22.92 11.55 -0.57
N TYR A 61 -22.92 12.26 -1.69
CA TYR A 61 -21.76 12.33 -2.59
C TYR A 61 -20.54 12.95 -1.90
N TYR A 62 -20.75 14.00 -1.09
CA TYR A 62 -19.67 14.68 -0.37
C TYR A 62 -18.92 13.76 0.62
N ALA A 63 -19.58 12.73 1.15
CA ALA A 63 -18.95 11.78 2.07
C ALA A 63 -18.15 10.68 1.35
N ARG A 64 -18.40 10.48 0.05
CA ARG A 64 -17.74 9.45 -0.78
C ARG A 64 -16.69 10.03 -1.73
N ASN A 65 -16.69 11.36 -1.89
CA ASN A 65 -15.83 12.01 -2.86
C ASN A 65 -14.36 11.94 -2.43
N ALA A 66 -13.59 11.04 -3.04
CA ALA A 66 -12.16 10.94 -2.80
C ALA A 66 -11.39 12.17 -3.31
N PHE A 67 -11.93 12.91 -4.29
CA PHE A 67 -11.26 14.10 -4.82
C PHE A 67 -11.13 15.20 -3.77
N ASP A 68 -12.16 15.39 -2.93
CA ASP A 68 -12.12 16.39 -1.85
C ASP A 68 -11.24 15.94 -0.66
N SER A 69 -10.85 14.66 -0.60
CA SER A 69 -9.98 14.12 0.45
C SER A 69 -8.48 14.33 0.18
N VAL A 70 -8.12 14.72 -1.05
CA VAL A 70 -6.73 14.95 -1.46
C VAL A 70 -6.22 16.24 -0.84
N LYS A 71 -5.28 16.12 0.10
CA LYS A 71 -4.59 17.27 0.69
C LYS A 71 -3.43 17.72 -0.22
N PRO A 72 -3.08 19.02 -0.22
CA PRO A 72 -1.88 19.48 -0.92
C PRO A 72 -0.65 18.74 -0.40
N PRO A 73 0.37 18.51 -1.26
CA PRO A 73 1.58 17.79 -0.86
C PRO A 73 2.29 18.54 0.26
N VAL A 74 2.74 17.80 1.27
CA VAL A 74 3.61 18.35 2.31
C VAL A 74 5.00 18.52 1.71
N VAL A 75 5.46 19.77 1.61
CA VAL A 75 6.82 20.08 1.16
C VAL A 75 7.77 19.68 2.28
N ALA A 76 8.53 18.60 2.08
CA ALA A 76 9.64 18.27 2.96
C ALA A 76 10.65 19.44 2.90
N PRO A 77 11.26 19.84 4.03
CA PRO A 77 12.29 20.88 4.06
C PRO A 77 13.58 20.33 3.44
N ILE A 78 13.53 20.08 2.14
CA ILE A 78 14.71 20.03 1.29
C ILE A 78 15.03 21.50 1.08
N ALA A 79 16.16 21.93 1.63
CA ALA A 79 16.71 23.28 1.58
C ALA A 79 15.97 24.25 0.62
N GLU A 80 15.44 25.33 1.19
CA GLU A 80 14.86 26.50 0.52
C GLU A 80 13.36 26.45 0.17
N GLY A 81 12.53 26.42 1.20
CA GLY A 81 11.14 26.90 1.14
C GLY A 81 10.77 27.64 2.42
N PRO A 82 9.99 28.73 2.37
CA PRO A 82 9.53 29.40 3.58
C PRO A 82 8.67 28.45 4.41
N ALA A 83 8.85 28.49 5.74
CA ALA A 83 8.09 27.68 6.68
C ALA A 83 6.58 27.84 6.41
N ALA A 84 5.89 26.71 6.21
CA ALA A 84 4.44 26.70 6.05
C ALA A 84 3.78 27.24 7.32
N GLY A 85 3.36 28.52 7.27
CA GLY A 85 2.74 29.22 8.41
C GLY A 85 3.02 30.72 8.54
N GLY A 86 3.77 31.36 7.63
CA GLY A 86 4.03 32.81 7.68
C GLY A 86 2.97 33.67 6.98
N ASP A 87 2.64 34.82 7.58
CA ASP A 87 1.78 35.86 6.98
C ASP A 87 2.30 36.32 5.60
N PRO A 88 1.43 36.49 4.59
CA PRO A 88 1.82 36.76 3.20
C PRO A 88 2.42 38.16 2.95
N THR A 89 2.46 39.03 3.97
CA THR A 89 2.92 40.42 3.83
C THR A 89 4.40 40.60 4.24
N VAL A 90 4.98 39.61 4.92
CA VAL A 90 6.37 39.65 5.35
C VAL A 90 7.22 38.86 4.35
N LYS A 91 8.25 39.50 3.78
CA LYS A 91 9.20 38.82 2.88
C LYS A 91 9.68 37.52 3.56
N PRO A 92 9.60 36.37 2.89
CA PRO A 92 9.99 35.10 3.49
C PRO A 92 11.45 35.18 3.91
N LYS A 93 11.70 35.22 5.22
CA LYS A 93 13.06 35.00 5.74
C LYS A 93 13.40 33.58 5.33
N VAL A 94 14.46 33.40 4.54
CA VAL A 94 14.98 32.09 4.12
C VAL A 94 15.43 31.35 5.39
N SER A 95 14.49 30.74 6.08
CA SER A 95 14.72 29.82 7.19
C SER A 95 14.98 28.43 6.59
N GLY A 96 15.96 28.35 5.70
CA GLY A 96 16.48 27.07 5.23
C GLY A 96 17.19 26.41 6.41
N VAL A 97 16.72 25.24 6.83
CA VAL A 97 17.49 24.39 7.73
C VAL A 97 18.77 24.02 6.97
N ARG A 98 19.93 24.36 7.52
CA ARG A 98 21.21 24.00 6.91
C ARG A 98 21.32 22.47 6.88
N PRO A 99 21.70 21.85 5.76
CA PRO A 99 21.82 20.39 5.67
C PRO A 99 22.75 19.84 6.76
N ASP A 100 23.81 20.59 7.09
CA ASP A 100 24.81 20.25 8.11
C ASP A 100 24.27 20.29 9.56
N SER A 101 23.07 20.82 9.77
CA SER A 101 22.41 20.88 11.08
C SER A 101 21.44 19.71 11.32
N VAL A 102 21.21 18.86 10.30
CA VAL A 102 20.33 17.71 10.40
C VAL A 102 21.16 16.46 10.70
N CYS A 103 21.24 16.09 11.97
CA CYS A 103 21.82 14.81 12.36
C CYS A 103 20.79 13.70 12.14
N LEU A 104 20.95 12.93 11.07
CA LEU A 104 20.17 11.71 10.85
C LEU A 104 20.82 10.56 11.64
N PRO A 105 20.11 9.92 12.59
CA PRO A 105 20.68 8.88 13.43
C PRO A 105 21.03 7.58 12.65
N GLY A 106 20.57 7.46 11.41
CA GLY A 106 20.84 6.34 10.50
C GLY A 106 20.38 6.67 9.07
N LEU A 107 20.75 5.83 8.11
CA LEU A 107 20.36 5.99 6.71
C LEU A 107 18.83 5.85 6.57
N PRO A 108 18.13 6.84 6.00
CA PRO A 108 16.69 6.72 5.75
C PRO A 108 16.43 5.68 4.67
N ILE A 109 15.57 4.71 4.95
CA ILE A 109 15.12 3.70 3.97
C ILE A 109 13.66 4.02 3.61
N PRO A 110 13.29 4.14 2.32
CA PRO A 110 11.95 4.57 1.90
C PRO A 110 10.83 3.56 2.22
N GLY A 111 11.19 2.33 2.60
CA GLY A 111 10.26 1.27 2.97
C GLY A 111 11.01 -0.04 3.22
N THR A 112 10.31 -1.05 3.69
CA THR A 112 10.90 -2.39 3.87
C THR A 112 11.22 -3.00 2.51
N PRO A 113 12.42 -3.59 2.30
CA PRO A 113 12.71 -4.32 1.07
C PRO A 113 11.75 -5.51 0.97
N TRP A 114 11.09 -5.66 -0.17
CA TRP A 114 10.26 -6.83 -0.44
C TRP A 114 11.10 -7.91 -1.14
N ALA A 115 10.77 -9.18 -0.90
CA ALA A 115 11.38 -10.32 -1.60
C ALA A 115 10.25 -11.16 -2.23
N TRP A 116 10.23 -11.29 -3.57
CA TRP A 116 9.25 -12.17 -4.24
C TRP A 116 9.61 -13.65 -4.08
N ASP A 117 10.86 -13.97 -3.76
CA ASP A 117 11.36 -15.32 -3.49
C ASP A 117 12.75 -15.20 -2.83
N GLY A 118 13.05 -16.03 -1.82
CA GLY A 118 14.04 -15.79 -0.76
C GLY A 118 15.52 -15.74 -1.14
N HIS A 119 15.97 -14.72 -1.87
CA HIS A 119 17.40 -14.38 -1.95
C HIS A 119 17.67 -13.03 -1.30
N ARG A 120 18.06 -13.06 -0.02
CA ARG A 120 18.59 -11.89 0.70
C ARG A 120 20.00 -11.58 0.18
N TYR A 121 20.10 -10.87 -0.94
CA TYR A 121 21.39 -10.43 -1.47
C TYR A 121 22.10 -9.37 -0.61
N PHE A 122 21.45 -8.88 0.46
CA PHE A 122 21.95 -7.77 1.29
C PHE A 122 22.35 -8.16 2.72
N GLU A 123 22.33 -9.45 3.10
CA GLU A 123 22.57 -9.81 4.51
C GLU A 123 24.04 -9.97 4.92
N CYS A 124 25.00 -9.67 4.03
CA CYS A 124 26.43 -9.71 4.38
C CYS A 124 27.18 -8.47 3.88
N VAL A 125 26.89 -7.31 4.46
CA VAL A 125 27.95 -6.30 4.62
C VAL A 125 28.30 -6.31 6.10
N PRO A 126 29.48 -6.81 6.52
CA PRO A 126 29.89 -6.70 7.91
C PRO A 126 29.86 -5.23 8.31
N ASP A 127 29.29 -4.96 9.49
CA ASP A 127 29.17 -3.64 10.11
C ASP A 127 30.57 -2.98 10.08
N VAL A 128 30.80 -2.07 9.13
CA VAL A 128 32.06 -1.34 9.03
C VAL A 128 32.09 -0.38 10.20
N ASP A 129 32.77 -0.81 11.27
CA ASP A 129 33.20 -0.03 12.43
C ASP A 129 32.24 1.10 12.83
N ARG A 130 31.25 0.77 13.66
CA ARG A 130 30.61 1.74 14.55
C ARG A 130 31.63 2.29 15.55
N ARG A 131 32.54 3.14 15.08
CA ARG A 131 33.21 4.12 15.95
C ARG A 131 32.33 5.36 15.95
N PRO A 132 31.74 5.78 17.09
CA PRO A 132 31.20 7.12 17.19
C PRO A 132 32.38 8.11 17.06
N THR A 133 32.45 8.85 15.96
CA THR A 133 33.41 9.94 15.75
C THR A 133 33.05 11.20 16.54
N CYS A 134 32.04 11.16 17.40
CA CYS A 134 31.73 12.26 18.30
C CYS A 134 32.43 12.02 19.65
N PRO A 135 33.24 12.97 20.15
CA PRO A 135 33.67 12.92 21.54
C PRO A 135 32.42 12.92 22.44
N PRO A 136 32.39 12.13 23.53
CA PRO A 136 31.28 12.18 24.47
C PRO A 136 31.14 13.61 25.02
N PRO A 137 29.90 14.13 25.17
CA PRO A 137 29.71 15.44 25.77
C PRO A 137 30.29 15.43 27.19
N PRO A 138 30.89 16.54 27.65
CA PRO A 138 31.39 16.63 29.02
C PRO A 138 30.23 16.41 30.00
N PRO A 139 30.49 15.76 31.16
CA PRO A 139 29.44 15.53 32.14
C PRO A 139 28.82 16.87 32.56
N PRO A 140 27.49 16.94 32.73
CA PRO A 140 26.85 18.14 33.25
C PRO A 140 27.38 18.44 34.65
N PRO A 141 27.48 19.73 35.05
CA PRO A 141 27.80 20.08 36.43
C PRO A 141 26.75 19.47 37.38
N PRO A 142 27.12 19.19 38.64
CA PRO A 142 26.18 18.68 39.63
C PRO A 142 24.97 19.61 39.68
N ARG A 143 23.77 19.05 39.43
CA ARG A 143 22.53 19.76 39.67
C ARG A 143 22.33 19.78 41.18
N GLU A 144 22.61 20.92 41.81
CA GLU A 144 21.93 21.28 43.05
C GLU A 144 20.46 21.43 42.68
N ASP A 145 19.63 20.47 43.10
CA ASP A 145 18.21 20.63 43.45
C ASP A 145 17.54 19.25 43.53
N ASP A 146 17.95 18.45 44.52
CA ASP A 146 17.08 17.41 45.07
C ASP A 146 16.09 18.10 46.03
N SER A 147 14.91 18.45 45.54
CA SER A 147 13.76 18.74 46.41
C SER A 147 12.63 17.76 46.10
N PRO A 148 12.42 16.72 46.93
CA PRO A 148 11.46 15.67 46.65
C PRO A 148 10.10 16.05 47.22
N CYS A 149 9.23 16.72 46.47
CA CYS A 149 7.79 16.74 46.74
C CYS A 149 7.00 17.35 45.58
N ALA A 150 6.51 16.51 44.66
CA ALA A 150 5.29 16.76 43.91
C ALA A 150 4.74 15.44 43.37
N GLN A 151 3.83 14.82 44.12
CA GLN A 151 3.03 13.71 43.61
C GLN A 151 2.12 14.23 42.48
N PRO A 152 1.92 13.47 41.39
CA PRO A 152 0.97 13.86 40.35
C PRO A 152 -0.47 13.76 40.86
N ALA A 153 -1.24 14.84 40.67
CA ALA A 153 -2.65 14.91 41.02
C ALA A 153 -3.48 13.94 40.17
N VAL A 154 -4.31 13.14 40.84
CA VAL A 154 -5.31 12.25 40.24
C VAL A 154 -6.47 13.08 39.69
N PRO A 155 -6.96 12.85 38.45
CA PRO A 155 -8.16 13.52 37.96
C PRO A 155 -9.44 12.93 38.61
N PRO A 156 -10.43 13.76 38.99
CA PRO A 156 -11.69 13.27 39.56
C PRO A 156 -12.59 12.60 38.50
N CYS A 157 -13.21 11.49 38.90
CA CYS A 157 -14.14 10.65 38.13
C CYS A 157 -15.39 11.40 37.61
N PRO A 158 -16.04 10.92 36.53
CA PRO A 158 -17.24 11.52 35.96
C PRO A 158 -18.49 11.34 36.83
N LEU A 159 -19.31 12.38 36.82
CA LEU A 159 -20.58 12.56 37.54
C LEU A 159 -21.60 11.45 37.27
N SER A 160 -22.28 11.01 38.33
CA SER A 160 -23.42 10.07 38.30
C SER A 160 -24.67 10.74 37.70
N PRO A 161 -25.56 9.98 37.02
CA PRO A 161 -26.71 10.53 36.31
C PRO A 161 -27.89 10.92 37.20
N ASP A 162 -28.65 11.86 36.65
CA ASP A 162 -29.81 12.60 37.16
C ASP A 162 -30.82 11.88 38.06
N LYS A 163 -31.17 12.58 39.14
CA LYS A 163 -32.31 12.32 40.02
C LYS A 163 -33.60 12.74 39.33
N LYS A 164 -34.36 11.76 38.80
CA LYS A 164 -35.77 11.91 38.44
C LYS A 164 -36.54 12.54 39.60
N ARG A 165 -37.26 13.64 39.35
CA ARG A 165 -38.29 14.17 40.23
C ARG A 165 -39.61 14.15 39.47
N GLY A 166 -40.46 13.19 39.80
CA GLY A 166 -41.89 13.24 39.51
C GLY A 166 -42.61 13.83 40.72
N HIS A 167 -43.44 14.83 40.47
CA HIS A 167 -44.81 15.01 40.96
C HIS A 167 -45.35 16.35 40.47
#